data_AF-A0A846NLR6-F1
#
_entry.id   AF-A0A846NLR6-F1
#
_cell.length_a   1.000
_cell.length_b   1.000
_cell.length_c   1.000
_cell.angle_alpha   90.00
_cell.angle_beta   90.00
_cell.angle_gamma   90.00
#
_symmetry.space_group_name_H-M   'P 1'
#
loop_
_entity.id
_entity.type
_entity.pdbx_description
1 polymer ?
#
loop_
_entity_poly.entity_id
_entity_poly.type
_entity_poly.pdbx_seq_one_letter_code
_entity_poly.pdbx_strand_id
1 'polypeptide(L)'
;LASLMIGRTEVVPLALILTASSLGFLRYNFYPASIFMGDSGSLFLGFNLAAISVMGTLKSTATFSLLVPILILAIPIFDTFLAILRRVREKRSVFKPDREHFHHKLLDFGLSQKQTVLFIYFLTFVLGGIGLITIKLSRTQAIFVFGTTILVLAWIGMSCGAIKLKKKK
;
A
#
# COMPACT_ATOMS: atom_id res chain seq x y z
N LEU A 1 -10.80 -4.80 -10.82
CA LEU A 1 -12.06 -4.05 -10.60
C LEU A 1 -11.97 -2.61 -11.11
N ALA A 2 -11.03 -1.79 -10.64
CA ALA A 2 -10.86 -0.41 -11.10
C ALA A 2 -10.79 -0.28 -12.64
N SER A 3 -9.95 -1.08 -13.29
CA SER A 3 -9.80 -1.07 -14.76
C SER A 3 -11.10 -1.42 -15.49
N LEU A 4 -11.95 -2.31 -14.95
CA LEU A 4 -13.26 -2.61 -15.53
C LEU A 4 -14.19 -1.39 -15.47
N MET A 5 -14.21 -0.70 -14.33
CA MET A 5 -15.05 0.50 -14.14
C MET A 5 -14.62 1.67 -15.05
N ILE A 6 -13.35 1.71 -15.44
CA ILE A 6 -12.76 2.71 -16.35
C ILE A 6 -12.88 2.26 -17.83
N GLY A 7 -13.29 1.02 -18.11
CA GLY A 7 -13.41 0.47 -19.46
C GLY A 7 -12.07 0.03 -20.09
N ARG A 8 -11.09 -0.33 -19.26
CA ARG A 8 -9.78 -0.89 -19.66
C ARG A 8 -9.76 -2.41 -19.47
N THR A 9 -10.47 -3.11 -20.35
CA THR A 9 -10.60 -4.58 -20.33
C THR A 9 -9.27 -5.30 -20.57
N GLU A 10 -8.39 -4.74 -21.41
CA GLU A 10 -7.08 -5.32 -21.74
C GLU A 10 -6.17 -5.56 -20.52
N VAL A 11 -6.35 -4.77 -19.46
CA VAL A 11 -5.54 -4.84 -18.24
C VAL A 11 -6.06 -5.93 -17.27
N VAL A 12 -7.31 -6.36 -17.45
CA VAL A 12 -7.99 -7.27 -16.53
C VAL A 12 -7.35 -8.66 -16.51
N PRO A 13 -6.97 -9.30 -17.64
CA PRO A 13 -6.28 -10.58 -17.61
C PRO A 13 -4.95 -10.52 -16.85
N LEU A 14 -4.17 -9.44 -17.03
CA LEU A 14 -2.89 -9.26 -16.32
C LEU A 14 -3.09 -9.18 -14.80
N ALA A 15 -4.09 -8.40 -14.36
CA ALA A 15 -4.43 -8.30 -12.95
C ALA A 15 -4.94 -9.63 -12.37
N LEU A 16 -5.72 -10.39 -13.14
CA LEU A 16 -6.23 -11.70 -12.73
C LEU A 16 -5.10 -12.73 -12.59
N ILE A 17 -4.19 -12.80 -13.56
CA ILE A 17 -3.03 -13.70 -13.52
C ILE A 17 -2.16 -13.38 -12.29
N LEU A 18 -1.87 -12.10 -12.06
CA LEU A 18 -1.09 -11.67 -10.89
C LEU A 18 -1.79 -12.00 -9.57
N THR A 19 -3.11 -11.84 -9.52
CA THR A 19 -3.92 -12.19 -8.34
C THR A 19 -3.90 -13.69 -8.11
N ALA A 20 -4.14 -14.51 -9.14
CA ALA A 20 -4.18 -15.96 -9.05
C ALA A 20 -2.81 -16.55 -8.63
N SER A 21 -1.71 -16.07 -9.22
CA SER A 21 -0.37 -16.50 -8.83
C SER A 21 -0.03 -16.09 -7.40
N SER A 22 -0.41 -14.89 -6.98
CA SER A 22 -0.21 -14.40 -5.61
C SER A 22 -1.04 -15.20 -4.60
N LEU A 23 -2.28 -15.57 -4.92
CA LEU A 23 -3.12 -16.43 -4.07
C LEU A 23 -2.55 -17.84 -3.95
N GLY A 24 -2.04 -18.41 -5.05
CA GLY A 24 -1.34 -19.70 -5.04
C GLY A 24 -0.10 -19.68 -4.15
N PHE A 25 0.72 -18.62 -4.26
CA PHE A 25 1.87 -18.41 -3.37
C PHE A 25 1.46 -18.20 -1.91
N LEU A 26 0.39 -17.43 -1.68
CA LEU A 26 -0.08 -17.10 -0.33
C LEU A 26 -0.43 -18.34 0.48
N ARG A 27 -0.94 -19.42 -0.14
CA ARG A 27 -1.21 -20.69 0.55
C ARG A 27 0.03 -21.27 1.27
N TYR A 28 1.22 -21.05 0.72
CA TYR A 28 2.50 -21.50 1.27
C TYR A 28 3.21 -20.44 2.09
N ASN A 29 2.91 -19.16 1.85
CA ASN A 29 3.52 -18.04 2.57
C ASN A 29 2.70 -17.59 3.81
N PHE A 30 1.43 -18.03 3.93
CA PHE A 30 0.60 -17.72 5.08
C PHE A 30 1.19 -18.33 6.35
N TYR A 31 1.07 -17.62 7.48
CA TYR A 31 1.72 -18.02 8.72
C TYR A 31 1.21 -19.38 9.26
N PRO A 32 2.09 -20.34 9.60
CA PRO A 32 3.56 -20.29 9.50
C PRO A 32 4.07 -20.55 8.07
N ALA A 33 4.92 -19.65 7.56
CA ALA A 33 5.36 -19.68 6.16
C ALA A 33 6.33 -20.84 5.87
N SER A 34 6.06 -21.59 4.80
CA SER A 34 6.97 -22.64 4.29
C SER A 34 7.85 -22.16 3.14
N ILE A 35 7.42 -21.10 2.43
CA ILE A 35 8.16 -20.50 1.32
C ILE A 35 8.20 -18.98 1.53
N PHE A 36 9.38 -18.38 1.38
CA PHE A 36 9.58 -16.94 1.42
C PHE A 36 9.70 -16.35 0.02
N MET A 37 9.17 -15.14 -0.17
CA MET A 37 9.11 -14.48 -1.49
C MET A 37 10.50 -14.03 -1.99
N GLY A 38 11.37 -13.62 -1.06
CA GLY A 38 12.67 -13.03 -1.37
C GLY A 38 12.57 -11.71 -2.15
N ASP A 39 13.73 -11.19 -2.54
CA ASP A 39 13.83 -9.92 -3.28
C ASP A 39 13.30 -10.07 -4.71
N SER A 40 13.59 -11.20 -5.37
CA SER A 40 13.14 -11.44 -6.75
C SER A 40 11.61 -11.41 -6.88
N GLY A 41 10.89 -12.08 -5.97
CA GLY A 41 9.42 -12.11 -6.00
C GLY A 41 8.80 -10.76 -5.64
N SER A 42 9.32 -10.09 -4.61
CA SER A 42 8.76 -8.82 -4.14
C SER A 42 8.97 -7.69 -5.14
N LEU A 43 10.15 -7.59 -5.77
CA LEU A 43 10.42 -6.62 -6.83
C LEU A 43 9.58 -6.89 -8.08
N PHE A 44 9.42 -8.16 -8.47
CA PHE A 44 8.56 -8.55 -9.59
C PHE A 44 7.10 -8.15 -9.36
N LEU A 45 6.54 -8.45 -8.17
CA LEU A 45 5.16 -8.05 -7.83
C LEU A 45 5.01 -6.53 -7.80
N GLY A 46 5.95 -5.81 -7.19
CA GLY A 46 5.94 -4.35 -7.12
C GLY A 46 5.94 -3.71 -8.51
N PHE A 47 6.80 -4.18 -9.41
CA PHE A 47 6.86 -3.70 -10.79
C PHE A 47 5.55 -3.96 -11.55
N ASN A 48 5.02 -5.18 -11.49
CA ASN A 48 3.78 -5.53 -12.18
C ASN A 48 2.58 -4.74 -11.63
N LEU A 49 2.47 -4.56 -10.31
CA LEU A 49 1.43 -3.74 -9.70
C LEU A 49 1.50 -2.28 -10.16
N ALA A 50 2.70 -1.70 -10.26
CA ALA A 50 2.89 -0.34 -10.76
C ALA A 50 2.48 -0.23 -12.25
N ALA A 51 2.95 -1.16 -13.09
CA ALA A 51 2.63 -1.17 -14.52
C ALA A 51 1.13 -1.33 -14.77
N ILE A 52 0.48 -2.31 -14.12
CA ILE A 52 -0.96 -2.55 -14.20
C ILE A 52 -1.75 -1.34 -13.71
N SER A 53 -1.30 -0.68 -12.63
CA SER A 53 -1.97 0.50 -12.09
C SER A 53 -1.95 1.67 -13.07
N VAL A 54 -0.81 1.92 -13.70
CA VAL A 54 -0.69 2.95 -14.74
C VAL A 54 -1.58 2.60 -15.93
N MET A 55 -1.42 1.41 -16.52
CA MET A 55 -2.20 0.99 -17.69
C MET A 55 -3.71 1.01 -17.43
N GLY A 56 -4.13 0.59 -16.23
CA GLY A 56 -5.53 0.52 -15.83
C GLY A 56 -6.23 1.87 -15.71
N THR A 57 -5.48 2.96 -15.50
CA THR A 57 -6.06 4.30 -15.29
C THR A 57 -5.87 5.27 -16.46
N LEU A 58 -5.08 4.94 -17.49
CA LEU A 58 -4.72 5.83 -18.60
C LEU A 58 -5.87 6.51 -19.37
N LYS A 59 -7.13 6.05 -19.27
CA LYS A 59 -8.30 6.70 -19.90
C LYS A 59 -9.02 7.70 -18.99
N SER A 60 -8.64 7.75 -17.71
CA SER A 60 -9.26 8.62 -16.73
C SER A 60 -8.63 10.01 -16.75
N THR A 61 -9.25 10.97 -16.07
CA THR A 61 -8.65 12.29 -15.88
C THR A 61 -7.31 12.15 -15.14
N ALA A 62 -6.36 13.04 -15.42
CA ALA A 62 -5.04 13.00 -14.78
C ALA A 62 -5.12 12.92 -13.23
N THR A 63 -6.16 13.51 -12.63
CA THR A 63 -6.42 13.39 -11.20
C THR A 63 -6.69 11.95 -10.79
N PHE A 64 -7.69 11.28 -11.36
CA PHE A 64 -8.02 9.89 -10.98
C PHE A 64 -6.90 8.91 -11.33
N SER A 65 -6.17 9.16 -12.42
CA SER A 65 -5.04 8.34 -12.84
C SER A 65 -3.91 8.29 -11.82
N LEU A 66 -3.79 9.33 -10.99
CA LEU A 66 -2.82 9.41 -9.92
C LEU A 66 -3.40 8.95 -8.57
N LEU A 67 -4.58 9.46 -8.19
CA LEU A 67 -5.13 9.23 -6.85
C LEU A 67 -5.52 7.77 -6.60
N VAL A 68 -6.13 7.10 -7.59
CA VAL A 68 -6.67 5.75 -7.40
C VAL A 68 -5.56 4.72 -7.12
N PRO A 69 -4.46 4.64 -7.92
CA PRO A 69 -3.33 3.77 -7.61
C PRO A 69 -2.70 4.05 -6.24
N ILE A 70 -2.55 5.33 -5.88
CA ILE A 70 -1.93 5.72 -4.59
C ILE A 70 -2.81 5.27 -3.43
N LEU A 71 -4.14 5.40 -3.53
CA LEU A 71 -5.07 4.95 -2.49
C LEU A 71 -5.03 3.42 -2.33
N ILE A 72 -5.08 2.69 -3.44
CA ILE A 72 -5.05 1.21 -3.41
C ILE A 72 -3.74 0.70 -2.80
N LEU A 73 -2.61 1.35 -3.11
CA LEU A 73 -1.28 0.98 -2.62
C LEU A 73 -0.83 1.84 -1.43
N ALA A 74 -1.75 2.47 -0.70
CA ALA A 74 -1.39 3.47 0.28
C ALA A 74 -0.54 2.89 1.42
N ILE A 75 -0.81 1.68 1.90
CA ILE A 75 0.00 1.05 2.96
C ILE A 75 1.47 0.86 2.56
N PRO A 76 1.82 0.14 1.47
CA PRO A 76 3.22 -0.06 1.10
C PRO A 76 3.92 1.25 0.71
N ILE A 77 3.22 2.18 0.04
CA ILE A 77 3.77 3.50 -0.30
C ILE A 77 4.07 4.29 0.96
N PHE A 78 3.12 4.35 1.90
CA PHE A 78 3.26 5.12 3.14
C PHE A 78 4.36 4.54 4.03
N ASP A 79 4.43 3.22 4.18
CA ASP A 79 5.46 2.55 4.98
C ASP A 79 6.87 2.82 4.43
N THR A 80 7.04 2.72 3.11
CA THR A 80 8.31 3.04 2.43
C THR A 80 8.65 4.52 2.56
N PHE A 81 7.67 5.40 2.36
CA PHE A 81 7.87 6.86 2.48
C PHE A 81 8.29 7.26 3.90
N LEU A 82 7.65 6.71 4.94
CA LEU A 82 8.03 6.97 6.32
C LEU A 82 9.43 6.43 6.64
N ALA A 83 9.80 5.25 6.12
CA ALA A 83 11.14 4.71 6.29
C ALA A 83 12.20 5.63 5.65
N ILE A 84 11.96 6.12 4.43
CA ILE A 84 12.84 7.08 3.76
C ILE A 84 12.95 8.37 4.57
N LEU A 85 11.82 8.96 4.96
CA LEU A 85 11.78 10.23 5.71
C LEU A 85 12.53 10.11 7.05
N ARG A 86 12.35 9.02 7.78
CA ARG A 86 13.04 8.74 9.04
C ARG A 86 14.55 8.59 8.82
N ARG A 87 14.97 7.79 7.84
CA ARG A 87 16.40 7.57 7.53
C ARG A 87 17.09 8.88 7.13
N VAL A 88 16.44 9.71 6.32
CA VAL A 88 16.95 11.03 5.91
C VAL A 88 17.08 11.97 7.13
N ARG A 89 16.06 12.02 8.00
CA ARG A 89 16.11 12.84 9.24
C ARG A 89 17.21 12.41 10.21
N GLU A 90 17.48 11.11 10.28
CA GLU A 90 18.54 10.52 11.10
C GLU A 90 19.93 10.59 10.44
N LYS A 91 20.04 11.16 9.23
CA LYS A 91 21.27 11.20 8.41
C LYS A 91 21.88 9.81 8.19
N ARG A 92 21.04 8.78 8.10
CA ARG A 92 21.43 7.40 7.79
C ARG A 92 21.23 7.16 6.30
N SER A 93 22.00 6.24 5.73
CA SER A 93 21.78 5.79 4.34
C SER A 93 20.38 5.22 4.18
N VAL A 94 19.71 5.60 3.08
CA VAL A 94 18.36 5.14 2.74
C VAL A 94 18.32 3.63 2.50
N PHE A 95 19.44 3.00 2.14
CA PHE A 95 19.52 1.56 1.87
C PHE A 95 19.84 0.72 3.12
N LYS A 96 20.05 1.34 4.29
CA LYS A 96 20.29 0.58 5.52
C LYS A 96 19.01 -0.14 5.99
N PRO A 97 19.11 -1.40 6.43
CA PRO A 97 17.98 -2.12 7.03
C PRO A 97 17.40 -1.36 8.22
N ASP A 98 16.08 -1.40 8.36
CA ASP A 98 15.34 -0.76 9.44
C ASP A 98 14.27 -1.72 9.97
N ARG A 99 14.03 -1.72 11.28
CA ARG A 99 12.98 -2.51 11.94
C ARG A 99 11.76 -1.68 12.31
N GLU A 100 11.72 -0.42 11.91
CA GLU A 100 10.66 0.53 12.28
C GLU A 100 9.55 0.60 11.20
N HIS A 101 9.31 -0.51 10.50
CA HIS A 101 8.21 -0.65 9.53
C HIS A 101 6.88 -0.86 10.25
N PHE A 102 5.77 -0.53 9.58
CA PHE A 102 4.42 -0.55 10.13
C PHE A 102 4.05 -1.87 10.81
N HIS A 103 4.40 -3.00 10.19
CA HIS A 103 4.13 -4.32 10.75
C HIS A 103 4.91 -4.62 12.03
N HIS A 104 6.16 -4.15 12.15
CA HIS A 104 6.93 -4.28 13.39
C HIS A 104 6.35 -3.42 14.50
N LYS A 105 5.88 -2.20 14.20
CA LYS A 105 5.18 -1.37 15.19
C LYS A 105 3.93 -2.05 15.74
N LEU A 106 3.13 -2.68 14.87
CA LEU A 106 1.96 -3.44 15.30
C LEU A 106 2.33 -4.61 16.24
N LEU A 107 3.46 -5.28 16.00
CA LEU A 107 3.99 -6.30 16.90
C LEU A 107 4.44 -5.69 18.24
N ASP A 108 5.12 -4.55 18.22
CA ASP A 108 5.54 -3.81 19.43
C ASP A 108 4.33 -3.35 20.28
N PHE A 109 3.17 -3.12 19.65
CA PHE A 109 1.90 -2.85 20.34
C PHE A 109 1.27 -4.09 21.01
N GLY A 110 1.85 -5.27 20.84
CA GLY A 110 1.39 -6.51 21.46
C GLY A 110 0.49 -7.39 20.57
N LEU A 111 0.34 -7.06 19.28
CA LEU A 111 -0.34 -7.97 18.35
C LEU A 111 0.54 -9.17 18.01
N SER A 112 -0.08 -10.34 17.88
CA SER A 112 0.58 -11.52 17.32
C SER A 112 0.84 -11.33 15.82
N GLN A 113 1.79 -12.09 15.27
CA GLN A 113 2.11 -12.06 13.84
C GLN A 113 0.89 -12.32 12.94
N LYS A 114 0.03 -13.27 13.32
CA LYS A 114 -1.24 -13.53 12.61
C LYS A 114 -2.17 -12.31 12.64
N GLN A 115 -2.36 -11.68 13.80
CA GLN A 115 -3.21 -10.51 13.96
C GLN A 115 -2.67 -9.32 13.14
N THR A 116 -1.36 -9.08 13.16
CA THR A 116 -0.73 -8.02 12.37
C THR A 116 -0.98 -8.21 10.88
N VAL A 117 -0.80 -9.42 10.34
CA VAL A 117 -1.04 -9.71 8.91
C VAL A 117 -2.51 -9.51 8.54
N LEU A 118 -3.44 -10.05 9.34
CA LEU A 118 -4.87 -9.90 9.09
C LEU A 118 -5.32 -8.43 9.16
N PHE A 119 -4.76 -7.66 10.09
CA PHE A 119 -5.05 -6.24 10.21
C PHE A 119 -4.55 -5.45 8.98
N ILE A 120 -3.35 -5.76 8.48
CA ILE A 120 -2.82 -5.14 7.26
C ILE A 120 -3.68 -5.52 6.04
N TYR A 121 -4.17 -6.76 5.94
CA TYR A 121 -5.10 -7.16 4.88
C TYR A 121 -6.41 -6.39 4.96
N PHE A 122 -6.97 -6.25 6.16
CA PHE A 122 -8.18 -5.46 6.38
C PHE A 122 -7.99 -4.00 5.96
N LEU A 123 -6.91 -3.35 6.40
CA LEU A 123 -6.61 -1.97 6.00
C LEU A 123 -6.45 -1.83 4.49
N THR A 124 -5.72 -2.75 3.85
CA THR A 124 -5.50 -2.75 2.40
C THR A 124 -6.82 -2.95 1.64
N PHE A 125 -7.70 -3.81 2.14
CA PHE A 125 -9.03 -4.02 1.59
C PHE A 125 -9.89 -2.75 1.69
N VAL A 126 -9.92 -2.10 2.86
CA VAL A 126 -10.66 -0.84 3.08
C VAL A 126 -10.15 0.26 2.14
N LEU A 127 -8.84 0.45 2.07
CA LEU A 127 -8.22 1.46 1.21
C LEU A 127 -8.44 1.18 -0.28
N GLY A 128 -8.39 -0.10 -0.69
CA GLY A 128 -8.77 -0.53 -2.02
C GLY A 128 -10.21 -0.20 -2.35
N GLY A 129 -11.13 -0.45 -1.41
CA GLY A 129 -12.55 -0.08 -1.53
C GLY A 129 -12.76 1.43 -1.68
N ILE A 130 -12.08 2.24 -0.85
CA ILE A 130 -12.09 3.71 -0.96
C ILE A 130 -11.63 4.14 -2.35
N GLY A 131 -10.51 3.58 -2.85
CA GLY A 131 -9.99 3.86 -4.18
C GLY A 131 -10.98 3.53 -5.31
N LEU A 132 -11.75 2.45 -5.19
CA LEU A 132 -12.80 2.10 -6.15
C LEU A 132 -13.98 3.08 -6.10
N ILE A 133 -14.42 3.47 -4.91
CA ILE A 133 -15.50 4.45 -4.73
C ILE A 133 -15.09 5.79 -5.34
N THR A 134 -13.83 6.20 -5.16
CA THR A 134 -13.29 7.44 -5.72
C THR A 134 -13.48 7.57 -7.23
N ILE A 135 -13.47 6.47 -7.99
CA ILE A 135 -13.70 6.47 -9.45
C ILE A 135 -15.07 7.05 -9.83
N LYS A 136 -16.07 6.94 -8.95
CA LYS A 136 -17.44 7.41 -9.18
C LYS A 136 -17.72 8.80 -8.63
N LEU A 137 -16.76 9.40 -7.91
CA LEU A 137 -16.93 10.71 -7.29
C LEU A 137 -16.60 11.85 -8.26
N SER A 138 -17.08 13.06 -7.94
CA SER A 138 -16.61 14.26 -8.63
C SER A 138 -15.14 14.53 -8.28
N ARG A 139 -14.44 15.32 -9.12
CA ARG A 139 -13.03 15.67 -8.89
C ARG A 139 -12.79 16.27 -7.51
N THR A 140 -13.67 17.18 -7.07
CA THR A 140 -13.55 17.84 -5.76
C THR A 140 -13.72 16.85 -4.62
N GLN A 141 -14.73 15.97 -4.71
CA GLN A 141 -14.96 14.92 -3.72
C GLN A 141 -13.79 13.93 -3.65
N ALA A 142 -13.23 13.55 -4.80
CA ALA A 142 -12.09 12.66 -4.89
C ALA A 142 -10.85 13.23 -4.19
N ILE A 143 -10.56 14.52 -4.40
CA ILE A 143 -9.46 15.23 -3.73
C ILE A 143 -9.70 15.27 -2.21
N PHE A 144 -10.94 15.51 -1.78
CA PHE A 144 -11.29 15.54 -0.37
C PHE A 144 -11.13 14.16 0.30
N VAL A 145 -11.63 13.10 -0.33
CA VAL A 145 -11.46 11.71 0.14
C VAL A 145 -9.98 11.34 0.19
N PHE A 146 -9.20 11.73 -0.82
CA PHE A 146 -7.76 11.50 -0.82
C PHE A 146 -7.07 12.21 0.36
N GLY A 147 -7.32 13.51 0.51
CA GLY A 147 -6.72 14.32 1.59
C GLY A 147 -7.05 13.78 2.97
N THR A 148 -8.32 13.45 3.22
CA THR A 148 -8.77 12.86 4.49
C THR A 148 -8.15 11.49 4.75
N THR A 149 -8.04 10.63 3.73
CA THR A 149 -7.37 9.32 3.85
C THR A 149 -5.90 9.47 4.23
N ILE A 150 -5.17 10.38 3.59
CA ILE A 150 -3.76 10.65 3.90
C ILE A 150 -3.61 11.20 5.33
N LEU A 151 -4.50 12.09 5.77
CA LEU A 151 -4.49 12.60 7.14
C LEU A 151 -4.74 11.50 8.17
N VAL A 152 -5.68 10.59 7.91
CA VAL A 152 -5.95 9.44 8.79
C VAL A 152 -4.73 8.51 8.85
N LEU A 153 -4.12 8.18 7.72
CA LEU A 153 -2.90 7.35 7.69
C LEU A 153 -1.73 8.01 8.42
N ALA A 154 -1.55 9.32 8.23
CA ALA A 154 -0.55 10.10 8.97
C ALA A 154 -0.82 10.08 10.47
N TRP A 155 -2.08 10.27 10.89
CA TRP A 155 -2.49 10.21 12.29
C TRP A 155 -2.23 8.84 12.91
N ILE A 156 -2.64 7.75 12.23
CA ILE A 156 -2.34 6.37 12.65
C ILE A 156 -0.81 6.18 12.78
N GLY A 157 -0.03 6.63 11.80
CA GLY A 157 1.43 6.55 11.83
C GLY A 157 2.08 7.31 13.00
N MET A 158 1.51 8.47 13.38
CA MET A 158 1.95 9.23 14.56
C MET A 158 1.58 8.52 15.87
N SER A 159 0.33 8.08 15.99
CA SER A 159 -0.19 7.36 17.17
C SER A 159 0.54 6.04 17.41
N CYS A 160 0.90 5.34 16.33
CA CYS A 160 1.69 4.10 16.39
C CYS A 160 3.19 4.33 16.65
N GLY A 161 3.64 5.57 16.84
CA GLY A 161 5.04 5.90 17.11
C GLY A 161 5.99 5.67 15.91
N ALA A 162 5.46 5.40 14.71
CA ALA A 162 6.25 5.29 13.47
C ALA A 162 6.82 6.65 13.04
N ILE A 163 6.15 7.74 13.43
CA ILE A 163 6.57 9.13 13.23
C ILE A 163 6.95 9.73 14.59
N LYS A 164 8.18 9.48 15.06
CA LYS A 164 8.73 10.27 16.17
C LYS A 164 9.07 11.68 15.67
N LEU A 165 8.18 12.63 15.92
CA LEU A 165 8.55 14.04 15.89
C LEU A 165 9.52 14.27 17.05
N LYS A 166 10.82 14.26 16.77
CA LYS A 166 11.84 14.62 17.75
C LYS A 166 11.53 16.05 18.20
N LYS A 167 11.05 16.24 19.43
CA LYS A 167 11.01 17.57 20.06
C LYS A 167 12.43 18.12 19.95
N LYS A 168 12.61 19.21 19.21
CA LYS A 168 13.82 20.02 19.29
C LYS A 168 13.94 20.43 20.76
N LYS A 169 14.95 19.90 21.46
CA LYS A 169 15.48 20.57 22.64
C LYS A 169 16.26 21.78 22.16
#